data_AF-A0A349Y333-F1
#
_entry.id   AF-A0A349Y333-F1
#
_cell.length_a   1.000
_cell.length_b   1.000
_cell.length_c   1.000
_cell.angle_alpha   90.00
_cell.angle_beta   90.00
_cell.angle_gamma   90.00
#
_symmetry.space_group_name_H-M   'P 1'
#
loop_
_entity.id
_entity.type
_entity.pdbx_description
1 polymer ?
#
loop_
_entity_poly.entity_id
_entity_poly.type
_entity_poly.pdbx_seq_one_letter_code
_entity_poly.pdbx_strand_id
1 'polypeptide(L)'
;MRQPYVPALAALLMAGCATHETLTSVDTRAENVGHQRLDPANGTGTAQVASYQLKAAEGYRMPQLNAGPDPVLGDRDPRSELAPTTVCLQLVIDAQGRVERSLPVQDRDECAAGNAPENAPLLQSAQDAVAVWQYVPAAVCHFAEGKIPANRGDCKDATRIEPVPVSLLYAFTFEIVKGKATVHSGTRAR
;
A
#
# COMPACT_ATOMS: atom_id res chain seq x y z
N MET A 1 -56.44 -24.30 -45.20
CA MET A 1 -55.80 -22.96 -45.15
C MET A 1 -56.26 -22.24 -43.89
N ARG A 2 -55.32 -21.55 -43.21
CA ARG A 2 -55.46 -20.60 -42.09
C ARG A 2 -55.54 -21.17 -40.66
N GLN A 3 -54.37 -21.31 -40.06
CA GLN A 3 -54.12 -21.11 -38.62
C GLN A 3 -54.34 -19.63 -38.24
N PRO A 4 -54.75 -19.35 -36.99
CA PRO A 4 -54.36 -18.13 -36.30
C PRO A 4 -53.46 -18.43 -35.10
N TYR A 5 -52.51 -17.52 -34.94
CA TYR A 5 -51.32 -17.59 -34.10
C TYR A 5 -51.66 -17.33 -32.62
N VAL A 6 -51.09 -18.14 -31.73
CA VAL A 6 -51.04 -17.90 -30.28
C VAL A 6 -49.84 -16.98 -30.01
N PRO A 7 -49.99 -15.78 -29.44
CA PRO A 7 -48.85 -14.98 -29.03
C PRO A 7 -48.26 -15.54 -27.73
N ALA A 8 -46.96 -15.81 -27.78
CA ALA A 8 -46.14 -16.29 -26.68
C ALA A 8 -45.98 -15.19 -25.60
N LEU A 9 -46.34 -15.50 -24.35
CA LEU A 9 -45.87 -14.76 -23.18
C LEU A 9 -44.45 -15.24 -22.85
N ALA A 10 -43.45 -14.43 -23.17
CA ALA A 10 -42.08 -14.61 -22.73
C ALA A 10 -41.95 -14.18 -21.26
N ALA A 11 -41.73 -15.14 -20.38
CA ALA A 11 -41.32 -14.88 -19.00
C ALA A 11 -39.83 -14.46 -18.99
N LEU A 12 -39.56 -13.18 -18.77
CA LEU A 12 -38.23 -12.64 -18.51
C LEU A 12 -37.77 -13.08 -17.12
N LEU A 13 -37.05 -14.19 -17.04
CA LEU A 13 -36.24 -14.57 -15.88
C LEU A 13 -35.02 -13.64 -15.84
N MET A 14 -35.03 -12.68 -14.93
CA MET A 14 -33.86 -11.87 -14.58
C MET A 14 -32.81 -12.78 -13.94
N ALA A 15 -31.94 -13.38 -14.75
CA ALA A 15 -30.70 -13.98 -14.29
C ALA A 15 -29.78 -12.85 -13.83
N GLY A 16 -29.73 -12.60 -12.53
CA GLY A 16 -28.70 -11.76 -11.92
C GLY A 16 -27.35 -12.46 -12.08
N CYS A 17 -26.61 -12.10 -13.12
CA CYS A 17 -25.17 -12.37 -13.16
C CYS A 17 -24.54 -11.57 -12.02
N ALA A 18 -24.25 -12.24 -10.90
CA ALA A 18 -23.26 -11.76 -9.97
C ALA A 18 -21.94 -11.74 -10.72
N THR A 19 -21.61 -10.60 -11.31
CA THR A 19 -20.28 -10.30 -11.82
C THR A 19 -19.36 -10.36 -10.61
N HIS A 20 -18.74 -11.52 -10.38
CA HIS A 20 -17.55 -11.57 -9.56
C HIS A 20 -16.54 -10.68 -10.28
N GLU A 21 -16.22 -9.54 -9.67
CA GLU A 21 -15.01 -8.81 -10.00
C GLU A 21 -13.86 -9.81 -9.87
N THR A 22 -13.39 -10.31 -11.00
CA THR A 22 -12.06 -10.89 -11.11
C THR A 22 -11.10 -9.78 -10.74
N LEU A 23 -10.77 -9.70 -9.44
CA LEU A 23 -9.69 -8.90 -8.92
C LEU A 23 -8.44 -9.31 -9.70
N THR A 24 -8.03 -8.46 -10.63
CA THR A 24 -6.75 -8.57 -11.30
C THR A 24 -5.69 -8.38 -10.22
N SER A 25 -5.26 -9.49 -9.63
CA SER A 25 -4.09 -9.53 -8.76
C SER A 25 -2.91 -9.04 -9.58
N VAL A 26 -2.45 -7.83 -9.30
CA VAL A 26 -1.13 -7.40 -9.75
C VAL A 26 -0.12 -8.35 -9.11
N ASP A 27 0.62 -9.08 -9.94
CA ASP A 27 1.60 -10.05 -9.49
C ASP A 27 2.79 -9.35 -8.85
N THR A 28 2.77 -9.21 -7.53
CA THR A 28 3.88 -8.67 -6.75
C THR A 28 4.98 -9.72 -6.48
N ARG A 29 4.96 -10.91 -7.11
CA ARG A 29 6.04 -11.91 -6.97
C ARG A 29 7.32 -11.50 -7.70
N ALA A 30 7.25 -10.56 -8.64
CA ALA A 30 8.43 -9.92 -9.18
C ALA A 30 8.93 -8.84 -8.20
N GLU A 31 9.77 -9.28 -7.25
CA GLU A 31 10.92 -8.53 -6.74
C GLU A 31 10.69 -7.04 -6.39
N ASN A 32 9.91 -6.72 -5.36
CA ASN A 32 9.74 -5.32 -4.91
C ASN A 32 9.77 -5.11 -3.38
N VAL A 33 10.58 -5.88 -2.65
CA VAL A 33 10.82 -5.61 -1.22
C VAL A 33 12.28 -5.21 -0.99
N GLY A 34 12.53 -3.91 -0.88
CA GLY A 34 13.85 -3.32 -0.63
C GLY A 34 14.14 -3.16 0.84
N HIS A 35 13.98 -4.22 1.61
CA HIS A 35 14.33 -4.22 3.01
C HIS A 35 15.76 -4.74 3.16
N GLN A 36 16.73 -3.84 3.35
CA GLN A 36 17.90 -4.19 4.14
C GLN A 36 17.53 -4.00 5.61
N ARG A 37 17.50 -5.12 6.34
CA ARG A 37 17.25 -5.13 7.78
C ARG A 37 18.33 -4.30 8.47
N LEU A 38 17.94 -3.26 9.21
CA LEU A 38 18.85 -2.63 10.17
C LEU A 38 19.17 -3.65 11.26
N ASP A 39 20.45 -3.76 11.61
CA ASP A 39 20.91 -4.67 12.65
C ASP A 39 20.51 -4.10 14.02
N PRO A 40 19.64 -4.78 14.81
CA PRO A 40 19.17 -4.26 16.09
C PRO A 40 20.28 -4.07 17.12
N ALA A 41 21.49 -4.60 16.89
CA ALA A 41 22.65 -4.43 17.76
C ALA A 41 23.24 -3.00 17.73
N ASN A 42 22.94 -2.18 16.71
CA ASN A 42 23.58 -0.88 16.50
C ASN A 42 22.70 0.33 16.84
N GLY A 43 21.48 0.12 17.35
CA GLY A 43 20.61 1.20 17.83
C GLY A 43 20.82 1.48 19.31
N THR A 44 21.12 2.73 19.68
CA THR A 44 21.25 3.18 21.08
C THR A 44 19.90 3.38 21.80
N GLY A 45 18.79 2.89 21.22
CA GLY A 45 17.44 2.98 21.77
C GLY A 45 17.06 1.76 22.61
N THR A 46 16.54 1.98 23.82
CA THR A 46 16.27 0.98 24.86
C THR A 46 15.05 0.06 24.63
N ALA A 47 14.55 -0.08 23.40
CA ALA A 47 13.42 -0.96 23.10
C ALA A 47 13.86 -2.06 22.13
N GLN A 48 14.22 -3.22 22.65
CA GLN A 48 14.40 -4.43 21.83
C GLN A 48 13.04 -4.87 21.28
N VAL A 49 12.74 -4.51 20.03
CA VAL A 49 11.56 -5.03 19.33
C VAL A 49 11.85 -6.48 18.94
N ALA A 50 11.23 -7.43 19.64
CA ALA A 50 11.36 -8.85 19.33
C ALA A 50 10.74 -9.15 17.96
N SER A 51 11.54 -9.66 17.02
CA SER A 51 11.04 -10.11 15.72
C SER A 51 10.07 -11.28 15.89
N TYR A 52 8.88 -11.19 15.31
CA TYR A 52 7.93 -12.30 15.30
C TYR A 52 8.43 -13.41 14.37
N GLN A 53 8.50 -14.63 14.89
CA GLN A 53 8.84 -15.81 14.10
C GLN A 53 7.56 -16.55 13.73
N LEU A 54 7.29 -16.64 12.43
CA LEU A 54 6.14 -17.39 11.92
C LEU A 54 6.29 -18.88 12.25
N LYS A 55 5.22 -19.50 12.74
CA LYS A 55 5.18 -20.95 12.94
C LYS A 55 5.12 -21.68 11.60
N ALA A 56 5.35 -22.99 11.64
CA ALA A 56 5.35 -23.83 10.43
C ALA A 56 4.03 -23.77 9.64
N ALA A 57 2.89 -23.68 10.35
CA ALA A 57 1.54 -23.56 9.79
C ALA A 57 1.04 -22.10 9.71
N GLU A 58 1.96 -21.13 9.74
CA GLU A 58 1.64 -19.71 9.57
C GLU A 58 2.24 -19.17 8.27
N GLY A 59 1.56 -18.19 7.70
CA GLY A 59 2.01 -17.35 6.60
C GLY A 59 1.78 -15.89 6.93
N TYR A 60 2.40 -15.00 6.17
CA TYR A 60 2.25 -13.56 6.35
C TYR A 60 1.93 -12.90 5.02
N ARG A 61 0.79 -12.22 4.97
CA ARG A 61 0.39 -11.39 3.83
C ARG A 61 0.84 -9.97 4.07
N MET A 62 1.61 -9.44 3.14
CA MET A 62 1.98 -8.03 3.09
C MET A 62 0.73 -7.16 2.90
N PRO A 63 0.68 -5.96 3.51
CA PRO A 63 -0.38 -5.01 3.22
C PRO A 63 -0.33 -4.62 1.73
N GLN A 64 -1.49 -4.41 1.13
CA GLN A 64 -1.60 -3.99 -0.28
C GLN A 64 -2.37 -2.69 -0.34
N LEU A 65 -1.83 -1.66 -1.00
CA LEU A 65 -2.54 -0.40 -1.17
C LEU A 65 -3.79 -0.66 -2.01
N ASN A 66 -4.96 -0.42 -1.43
CA ASN A 66 -6.25 -0.64 -2.06
C ASN A 66 -6.77 0.63 -2.74
N ALA A 67 -6.65 1.77 -2.06
CA ALA A 67 -7.08 3.06 -2.58
C ALA A 67 -6.33 4.21 -1.91
N GLY A 68 -6.12 5.29 -2.65
CA GLY A 68 -5.50 6.50 -2.14
C GLY A 68 -5.06 7.42 -3.28
N PRO A 69 -5.19 8.75 -3.13
CA PRO A 69 -4.64 9.68 -4.12
C PRO A 69 -3.12 9.77 -3.99
N ASP A 70 -2.44 10.10 -5.07
CA ASP A 70 -1.03 10.54 -4.98
C ASP A 70 -0.92 11.91 -4.30
N PRO A 71 0.24 12.25 -3.71
CA PRO A 71 0.50 13.59 -3.21
C PRO A 71 0.31 14.64 -4.31
N VAL A 72 -0.38 15.73 -3.96
CA VAL A 72 -0.57 16.88 -4.86
C VAL A 72 -0.15 18.15 -4.13
N LEU A 73 0.83 18.85 -4.70
CA LEU A 73 1.36 20.07 -4.13
C LEU A 73 0.33 21.22 -4.19
N GLY A 74 -0.35 21.36 -5.33
CA GLY A 74 -1.29 22.46 -5.59
C GLY A 74 -0.58 23.82 -5.51
N ASP A 75 -1.31 24.85 -5.07
CA ASP A 75 -0.77 26.22 -4.94
C ASP A 75 0.02 26.44 -3.63
N ARG A 76 0.30 25.37 -2.86
CA ARG A 76 1.02 25.45 -1.58
C ARG A 76 2.49 25.84 -1.74
N ASP A 77 3.04 25.68 -2.93
CA ASP A 77 4.42 26.00 -3.25
C ASP A 77 4.46 27.01 -4.40
N PRO A 78 4.93 28.25 -4.15
CA PRO A 78 4.93 29.30 -5.16
C PRO A 78 6.12 29.18 -6.13
N ARG A 79 7.01 28.20 -5.97
CA ARG A 79 8.21 28.05 -6.81
C ARG A 79 7.81 27.74 -8.25
N SER A 80 8.50 28.39 -9.20
CA SER A 80 8.40 28.06 -10.62
C SER A 80 9.31 26.89 -11.01
N GLU A 81 10.35 26.63 -10.22
CA GLU A 81 11.28 25.52 -10.42
C GLU A 81 11.69 24.88 -9.09
N LEU A 82 11.77 23.55 -9.12
CA LEU A 82 12.25 22.71 -8.04
C LEU A 82 12.94 21.50 -8.65
N ALA A 83 14.24 21.35 -8.38
CA ALA A 83 14.97 20.14 -8.72
C ALA A 83 14.37 18.92 -7.99
N PRO A 84 14.48 17.70 -8.55
CA PRO A 84 13.94 16.49 -7.95
C PRO A 84 14.27 16.38 -6.45
N THR A 85 13.24 16.46 -5.62
CA THR A 85 13.36 16.50 -4.16
C THR A 85 12.52 15.39 -3.56
N THR A 86 13.16 14.50 -2.80
CA THR A 86 12.51 13.32 -2.23
C THR A 86 12.09 13.55 -0.79
N VAL A 87 10.81 13.30 -0.51
CA VAL A 87 10.22 13.23 0.82
C VAL A 87 10.01 11.77 1.18
N CYS A 88 10.42 11.38 2.38
CA CYS A 88 10.24 10.02 2.88
C CYS A 88 9.32 10.00 4.10
N LEU A 89 8.37 9.07 4.12
CA LEU A 89 7.42 8.89 5.22
C LEU A 89 7.45 7.45 5.73
N GLN A 90 7.46 7.28 7.05
CA GLN A 90 7.04 6.06 7.72
C GLN A 90 5.54 6.13 7.99
N LEU A 91 4.78 5.24 7.39
CA LEU A 91 3.35 5.08 7.63
C LEU A 91 3.13 4.01 8.70
N VAL A 92 2.40 4.35 9.76
CA VAL A 92 1.88 3.38 10.73
C VAL A 92 0.46 3.03 10.31
N ILE A 93 0.25 1.76 9.98
CA ILE A 93 -1.02 1.24 9.47
C ILE A 93 -1.62 0.31 10.51
N ASP A 94 -2.88 0.55 10.87
CA ASP A 94 -3.61 -0.28 11.84
C ASP A 94 -4.00 -1.66 11.27
N ALA A 95 -4.56 -2.51 12.12
CA ALA A 95 -5.03 -3.84 11.74
C ALA A 95 -6.24 -3.80 10.79
N GLN A 96 -6.86 -2.64 10.58
CA GLN A 96 -7.95 -2.41 9.63
C GLN A 96 -7.44 -1.84 8.29
N GLY A 97 -6.12 -1.64 8.16
CA GLY A 97 -5.49 -1.14 6.95
C GLY A 97 -5.59 0.38 6.78
N ARG A 98 -5.92 1.14 7.83
CA ARG A 98 -5.95 2.60 7.80
C ARG A 98 -4.61 3.16 8.24
N VAL A 99 -4.17 4.25 7.62
CA VAL A 99 -2.98 4.98 8.08
C VAL A 99 -3.35 5.77 9.35
N GLU A 100 -2.79 5.40 10.49
CA GLU A 100 -2.99 6.12 11.76
C GLU A 100 -2.04 7.32 11.90
N ARG A 101 -0.80 7.16 11.42
CA ARG A 101 0.26 8.17 11.52
C ARG A 101 1.18 8.11 10.31
N SER A 102 1.69 9.27 9.92
CA SER A 102 2.79 9.42 8.96
C SER A 102 3.90 10.26 9.58
N LEU A 103 5.11 9.71 9.63
CA LEU A 103 6.27 10.33 10.27
C LEU A 103 7.37 10.58 9.23
N PRO A 104 8.01 11.77 9.22
CA PRO A 104 9.18 11.99 8.37
C PRO A 104 10.32 11.04 8.75
N VAL A 105 10.96 10.44 7.75
CA VAL A 105 12.16 9.61 7.95
C VAL A 105 13.38 10.53 8.02
N GLN A 106 14.09 10.53 9.15
CA GLN A 106 15.17 11.49 9.43
C GLN A 106 16.58 10.91 9.25
N ASP A 107 16.72 9.59 9.23
CA ASP A 107 17.99 8.86 9.32
C ASP A 107 18.50 8.36 7.95
N ARG A 108 18.13 9.06 6.87
CA ARG A 108 18.37 8.68 5.48
C ARG A 108 18.79 9.87 4.63
N ASP A 109 19.93 9.75 3.97
CA ASP A 109 20.51 10.82 3.15
C ASP A 109 19.57 11.21 1.99
N GLU A 110 18.91 10.23 1.37
CA GLU A 110 17.96 10.46 0.28
C GLU A 110 16.72 11.26 0.72
N CYS A 111 16.45 11.34 2.03
CA CYS A 111 15.32 12.06 2.61
C CYS A 111 15.71 13.44 3.15
N ALA A 112 17.02 13.74 3.27
CA ALA A 112 17.52 14.96 3.90
C ALA A 112 16.99 16.22 3.22
N ALA A 113 16.94 16.25 1.89
CA ALA A 113 16.40 17.39 1.14
C ALA A 113 14.90 17.60 1.40
N GLY A 114 14.10 16.53 1.44
CA GLY A 114 12.67 16.62 1.76
C GLY A 114 12.38 17.05 3.20
N ASN A 115 13.31 16.81 4.13
CA ASN A 115 13.18 17.23 5.53
C ASN A 115 13.65 18.68 5.77
N ALA A 116 14.22 19.35 4.77
CA ALA A 116 14.65 20.74 4.88
C ALA A 116 13.43 21.66 5.13
N PRO A 117 13.50 22.65 6.04
CA PRO A 117 12.35 23.51 6.38
C PRO A 117 11.71 24.20 5.18
N GLU A 118 12.49 24.59 4.18
CA GLU A 118 12.03 25.17 2.92
C GLU A 118 11.14 24.23 2.07
N ASN A 119 11.21 22.93 2.32
CA ASN A 119 10.44 21.89 1.63
C ASN A 119 9.25 21.38 2.45
N ALA A 120 8.89 22.06 3.54
CA ALA A 120 7.71 21.74 4.35
C ALA A 120 6.41 21.58 3.55
N PRO A 121 6.12 22.36 2.48
CA PRO A 121 4.94 22.13 1.64
C PRO A 121 4.91 20.75 0.95
N LEU A 122 6.09 20.23 0.54
CA LEU A 122 6.22 18.91 -0.07
C LEU A 122 5.86 17.83 0.97
N LEU A 123 6.46 17.93 2.15
CA LEU A 123 6.21 17.03 3.27
C LEU A 123 4.74 17.00 3.66
N GLN A 124 4.12 18.17 3.83
CA GLN A 124 2.70 18.27 4.18
C GLN A 124 1.82 17.66 3.09
N SER A 125 2.10 17.90 1.81
CA SER A 125 1.31 17.33 0.72
C SER A 125 1.37 15.80 0.67
N ALA A 126 2.53 15.22 1.00
CA ALA A 126 2.69 13.78 1.12
C ALA A 126 1.91 13.24 2.32
N GLN A 127 1.97 13.90 3.48
CA GLN A 127 1.24 13.52 4.69
C GLN A 127 -0.29 13.60 4.51
N ASP A 128 -0.78 14.65 3.86
CA ASP A 128 -2.22 14.84 3.57
C ASP A 128 -2.75 13.70 2.67
N ALA A 129 -2.00 13.32 1.63
CA ALA A 129 -2.41 12.27 0.71
C ALA A 129 -2.45 10.89 1.38
N VAL A 130 -1.38 10.53 2.11
CA VAL A 130 -1.31 9.20 2.75
C VAL A 130 -2.29 9.06 3.93
N ALA A 131 -2.74 10.16 4.54
CA ALA A 131 -3.70 10.12 5.63
C ALA A 131 -5.07 9.52 5.24
N VAL A 132 -5.39 9.54 3.94
CA VAL A 132 -6.64 8.97 3.41
C VAL A 132 -6.41 7.66 2.64
N TRP A 133 -5.19 7.12 2.66
CA TRP A 133 -4.90 5.83 2.05
C TRP A 133 -5.54 4.69 2.84
N GLN A 134 -6.01 3.69 2.09
CA GLN A 134 -6.60 2.48 2.61
C GLN A 134 -5.87 1.27 2.04
N TYR A 135 -5.53 0.34 2.91
CA TYR A 135 -4.88 -0.92 2.57
C TYR A 135 -5.82 -2.10 2.76
N VAL A 136 -5.60 -3.15 1.95
CA VAL A 136 -5.88 -4.50 2.42
C VAL A 136 -4.89 -4.78 3.55
N PRO A 137 -5.37 -5.09 4.77
CA PRO A 137 -4.48 -5.20 5.94
C PRO A 137 -3.41 -6.27 5.74
N ALA A 138 -2.26 -6.05 6.36
CA ALA A 138 -1.34 -7.13 6.62
C ALA A 138 -2.02 -8.18 7.52
N ALA A 139 -1.66 -9.45 7.35
CA ALA A 139 -2.27 -10.50 8.16
C ALA A 139 -1.31 -11.66 8.40
N VAL A 140 -1.40 -12.25 9.59
CA VAL A 140 -0.90 -13.60 9.86
C VAL A 140 -1.99 -14.59 9.51
N CYS A 141 -1.64 -15.56 8.69
CA CYS A 141 -2.58 -16.52 8.13
C CYS A 141 -2.25 -17.89 8.66
N HIS A 142 -3.24 -18.50 9.32
CA HIS A 142 -3.10 -19.77 10.00
C HIS A 142 -3.67 -20.86 9.10
N PHE A 143 -2.88 -21.88 8.83
CA PHE A 143 -3.25 -23.01 7.99
C PHE A 143 -3.50 -24.24 8.87
N ALA A 144 -4.28 -25.20 8.35
CA ALA A 144 -4.45 -26.48 9.02
C ALA A 144 -3.11 -27.23 9.12
N GLU A 145 -2.93 -28.02 10.18
CA GLU A 145 -1.72 -28.83 10.35
C GLU A 145 -1.52 -29.78 9.17
N GLY A 146 -0.27 -29.92 8.71
CA GLY A 146 0.08 -30.73 7.55
C GLY A 146 -0.35 -30.15 6.19
N LYS A 147 -1.05 -29.01 6.14
CA LYS A 147 -1.33 -28.29 4.89
C LYS A 147 -0.23 -27.26 4.63
N ILE A 148 0.49 -27.46 3.54
CA ILE A 148 1.45 -26.47 3.03
C ILE A 148 0.76 -25.73 1.88
N PRO A 149 0.45 -24.45 2.02
CA PRO A 149 -0.14 -23.67 0.93
C PRO A 149 0.88 -23.47 -0.18
N ALA A 150 0.42 -23.39 -1.43
CA ALA A 150 1.27 -23.09 -2.58
C ALA A 150 1.92 -21.70 -2.47
N ASN A 151 1.25 -20.77 -1.79
CA ASN A 151 1.74 -19.42 -1.49
C ASN A 151 1.31 -19.02 -0.09
N ARG A 152 2.27 -18.85 0.82
CA ARG A 152 1.99 -18.45 2.21
C ARG A 152 1.59 -16.98 2.36
N GLY A 153 1.77 -16.17 1.31
CA GLY A 153 1.62 -14.71 1.34
C GLY A 153 0.29 -14.17 0.84
N ASP A 154 -0.59 -14.99 0.25
CA ASP A 154 -1.92 -14.55 -0.21
C ASP A 154 -3.05 -14.95 0.76
N CYS A 155 -2.73 -15.78 1.76
CA CYS A 155 -3.67 -16.31 2.75
C CYS A 155 -4.82 -17.14 2.16
N LYS A 156 -4.68 -17.59 0.92
CA LYS A 156 -5.66 -18.49 0.31
C LYS A 156 -5.63 -19.82 1.04
N ASP A 157 -6.82 -20.38 1.33
CA ASP A 157 -7.01 -21.64 2.05
C ASP A 157 -6.58 -21.61 3.54
N ALA A 158 -6.34 -20.42 4.11
CA ALA A 158 -6.12 -20.26 5.54
C ALA A 158 -7.42 -20.55 6.33
N THR A 159 -7.29 -21.24 7.46
CA THR A 159 -8.41 -21.50 8.38
C THR A 159 -8.73 -20.30 9.26
N ARG A 160 -7.75 -19.41 9.47
CA ARG A 160 -7.92 -18.13 10.15
C ARG A 160 -7.00 -17.08 9.54
N ILE A 161 -7.53 -15.88 9.35
CA ILE A 161 -6.78 -14.70 8.93
C ILE A 161 -6.82 -13.71 10.09
N GLU A 162 -5.66 -13.35 10.60
CA GLU A 162 -5.48 -12.47 11.75
C GLU A 162 -4.82 -11.16 11.28
N PRO A 163 -5.59 -10.07 11.13
CA PRO A 163 -5.03 -8.79 10.72
C PRO A 163 -4.06 -8.25 11.76
N VAL A 164 -2.94 -7.68 11.31
CA VAL A 164 -1.90 -7.14 12.18
C VAL A 164 -1.48 -5.74 11.76
N PRO A 165 -1.19 -4.83 12.71
CA PRO A 165 -0.67 -3.50 12.40
C PRO A 165 0.77 -3.59 11.89
N VAL A 166 1.16 -2.64 11.04
CA VAL A 166 2.47 -2.63 10.38
C VAL A 166 3.01 -1.22 10.21
N SER A 167 4.31 -1.10 9.95
CA SER A 167 4.94 0.14 9.50
C SER A 167 5.54 -0.05 8.12
N LEU A 168 5.27 0.89 7.21
CA LEU A 168 5.82 0.91 5.85
C LEU A 168 6.62 2.20 5.63
N LEU A 169 7.65 2.14 4.80
CA LEU A 169 8.42 3.31 4.37
C LEU A 169 8.06 3.64 2.92
N TYR A 170 7.78 4.91 2.65
CA TYR A 170 7.46 5.45 1.34
C TYR A 170 8.39 6.60 0.98
N ALA A 171 8.67 6.75 -0.32
CA ALA A 171 9.44 7.86 -0.86
C ALA A 171 8.67 8.49 -2.04
N PHE A 172 8.54 9.81 -2.00
CA PHE A 172 7.86 10.61 -3.02
C PHE A 172 8.83 11.66 -3.55
N THR A 173 9.10 11.63 -4.85
CA THR A 173 9.97 12.62 -5.48
C THR A 173 9.11 13.68 -6.16
N PHE A 174 9.27 14.92 -5.72
CA PHE A 174 8.62 16.10 -6.27
C PHE A 174 9.56 16.81 -7.23
N GLU A 175 9.01 17.30 -8.32
CA GLU A 175 9.71 18.16 -9.26
C GLU A 175 8.75 19.28 -9.69
N ILE A 176 9.27 20.50 -9.88
CA ILE A 176 8.49 21.60 -10.47
C ILE A 176 9.25 22.08 -11.69
N VAL A 177 8.61 22.01 -12.85
CA VAL A 177 9.16 22.51 -14.12
C VAL A 177 8.20 23.53 -14.70
N LYS A 178 8.65 24.78 -14.86
CA LYS A 178 7.84 25.90 -15.39
C LYS A 178 6.52 26.08 -14.63
N GLY A 179 6.56 25.97 -13.31
CA GLY A 179 5.40 26.08 -12.42
C GLY A 179 4.46 24.88 -12.40
N LYS A 180 4.76 23.81 -13.14
CA LYS A 180 3.99 22.57 -13.10
C LYS A 180 4.66 21.57 -12.17
N ALA A 181 3.99 21.25 -11.06
CA ALA A 181 4.43 20.22 -10.13
C ALA A 181 4.09 18.82 -10.67
N THR A 182 5.07 17.92 -10.61
CA THR A 182 4.90 16.48 -10.85
C THR A 182 5.40 15.71 -9.64
N VAL A 183 4.70 14.62 -9.32
CA VAL A 183 5.08 13.70 -8.24
C VAL A 183 5.33 12.34 -8.85
N HIS A 184 6.50 11.80 -8.56
CA HIS A 184 6.88 10.44 -8.88
C HIS A 184 6.92 9.66 -7.57
N SER A 185 5.96 8.76 -7.37
CA SER A 185 6.09 7.71 -6.37
C SER A 185 7.22 6.79 -6.84
N GLY A 186 8.34 6.76 -6.10
CA GLY A 186 9.53 6.03 -6.53
C GLY A 186 9.28 4.53 -6.64
N THR A 187 9.54 3.96 -7.82
CA THR A 187 10.10 2.61 -7.94
C THR A 187 11.61 2.75 -7.68
N ARG A 188 12.17 1.93 -6.79
CA ARG A 188 13.52 2.06 -6.17
C ARG A 188 14.62 2.74 -7.00
N ALA A 189 15.37 3.63 -6.35
CA ALA A 189 16.72 4.01 -6.74
C ALA A 189 17.64 2.76 -6.70
N ARG A 190 18.51 2.64 -7.71
CA ARG A 190 19.38 1.48 -7.96
C ARG A 190 20.41 1.25 -6.86
#